data_AF-A0A6I7YRW3-F1
#
_entry.id   AF-A0A6I7YRW3-F1
#
_cell.length_a   1.000
_cell.length_b   1.000
_cell.length_c   1.000
_cell.angle_alpha   90.00
_cell.angle_beta   90.00
_cell.angle_gamma   90.00
#
_symmetry.space_group_name_H-M   'P 1'
#
loop_
_entity.id
_entity.type
_entity.pdbx_description
1 polymer ?
#
loop_
_entity_poly.entity_id
_entity_poly.type
_entity_poly.pdbx_seq_one_letter_code
_entity_poly.pdbx_strand_id
1 'polypeptide(L)'
;MTGFEAIDALLAAAKQEVSLPPPEERRRLREGLYLSRAQLSAVLGVSPSTVGGWESGRDPGGESREKYAYFLEGARTKLDAVTASDGEAADEAADEPADEPAEAGHTDDEEDADELATPRPCVLCGQPARHQVEGFPQHLDAAECAAPAPVATPAPDADLAAPSKPVRPGRADRAETAGPASAGNGRQAGRGGGHGVKVAPVGRRVQATEDLPDAVGSAVAAALEEHGGDAEAATAALLKRAIPDAMALLDRTRRGGRYDIVAHPWLPDILRKQTARGADQVWEARPRWTRAELPAGRHEVTALDLNGAYLSALKTHLPLGQLEHSTGDHHDRKRSGLHLITPPAWDHHTVLPNPLGDRDEDGPLWVTEPTLRLLLRLSGPKYGLCDPPEIHESWTSGSTEGLLEKFRTTLRDARERAIADDDPVTLEYVKAMYSKFVSTLGESNYNRELYRTDWMHLIRSQAFANLWTKAFKAYDEGLMVLRAMGTDELHVIGDWRAVFPEGRGVTEVKVKDVYTVGTDPQTPQNAPDGSPWSRSPAPAPIPPAGAAPRPPGARTVIHRL
;
A
#
# COMPACT_ATOMS: atom_id res chain seq x y z
N MET A 1 -55.42 -32.58 39.10
CA MET A 1 -55.66 -32.19 37.70
C MET A 1 -57.13 -32.38 37.35
N THR A 2 -57.94 -31.44 37.82
CA THR A 2 -59.27 -31.11 37.35
C THR A 2 -59.19 -30.41 35.99
N GLY A 3 -60.33 -30.26 35.30
CA GLY A 3 -60.36 -29.50 34.05
C GLY A 3 -59.92 -28.04 34.21
N PHE A 4 -60.16 -27.44 35.38
CA PHE A 4 -59.73 -26.07 35.68
C PHE A 4 -58.21 -25.97 35.82
N GLU A 5 -57.56 -26.87 36.57
CA GLU A 5 -56.08 -26.88 36.67
C GLU A 5 -55.40 -27.03 35.29
N ALA A 6 -56.03 -27.75 34.35
CA ALA A 6 -55.53 -27.87 32.97
C ALA A 6 -55.77 -26.61 32.12
N ILE A 7 -56.88 -25.90 32.34
CA ILE A 7 -57.18 -24.60 31.72
C ILE A 7 -56.26 -23.51 32.28
N ASP A 8 -56.04 -23.48 33.59
CA ASP A 8 -55.14 -22.52 34.25
C ASP A 8 -53.69 -22.74 33.81
N ALA A 9 -53.26 -24.00 33.64
CA ALA A 9 -51.96 -24.32 33.05
C ALA A 9 -51.86 -23.89 31.58
N LEU A 10 -52.93 -24.02 30.78
CA LEU A 10 -52.98 -23.54 29.40
C LEU A 10 -52.92 -22.01 29.32
N LEU A 11 -53.63 -21.30 30.21
CA LEU A 11 -53.63 -19.84 30.30
C LEU A 11 -52.30 -19.30 30.82
N ALA A 12 -51.65 -19.98 31.76
CA ALA A 12 -50.30 -19.65 32.22
C ALA A 12 -49.23 -19.92 31.16
N ALA A 13 -49.43 -20.91 30.29
CA ALA A 13 -48.59 -21.17 29.13
C ALA A 13 -48.85 -20.20 27.95
N ALA A 14 -50.03 -19.57 27.90
CA ALA A 14 -50.44 -18.62 26.86
C ALA A 14 -49.78 -17.24 27.03
N LYS A 15 -48.44 -17.19 26.98
CA LYS A 15 -47.69 -15.95 26.76
C LYS A 15 -48.18 -15.29 25.47
N GLN A 16 -48.51 -14.00 25.54
CA GLN A 16 -48.78 -13.20 24.35
C GLN A 16 -47.50 -13.07 23.52
N GLU A 17 -47.50 -13.62 22.29
CA GLU A 17 -46.31 -13.59 21.44
C GLU A 17 -45.89 -12.14 21.12
N VAL A 18 -44.58 -11.87 21.18
CA VAL A 18 -44.04 -10.54 20.88
C VAL A 18 -44.35 -10.19 19.43
N SER A 19 -45.02 -9.05 19.22
CA SER A 19 -45.31 -8.56 17.87
C SER A 19 -44.01 -8.22 17.15
N LEU A 20 -43.90 -8.60 15.88
CA LEU A 20 -42.73 -8.32 15.04
C LEU A 20 -43.12 -7.29 13.96
N PRO A 21 -42.23 -6.36 13.60
CA PRO A 21 -42.48 -5.44 12.49
C PRO A 21 -42.59 -6.19 11.14
N PRO A 22 -43.06 -5.54 10.06
CA PRO A 22 -43.18 -6.14 8.73
C PRO A 22 -41.86 -6.74 8.22
N PRO A 23 -41.86 -7.79 7.37
CA PRO A 23 -40.63 -8.49 6.97
C PRO A 23 -39.57 -7.60 6.30
N GLU A 24 -40.01 -6.62 5.52
CA GLU A 24 -39.16 -5.60 4.89
C GLU A 24 -38.51 -4.67 5.93
N GLU A 25 -39.23 -4.34 7.01
CA GLU A 25 -38.70 -3.55 8.13
C GLU A 25 -37.67 -4.35 8.93
N ARG A 26 -37.90 -5.65 9.15
CA ARG A 26 -36.91 -6.55 9.77
C ARG A 26 -35.60 -6.55 8.99
N ARG A 27 -35.71 -6.59 7.65
CA ARG A 27 -34.59 -6.51 6.73
C ARG A 27 -33.91 -5.13 6.78
N ARG A 28 -34.68 -4.03 6.74
CA ARG A 28 -34.19 -2.64 6.82
C ARG A 28 -33.38 -2.40 8.09
N LEU A 29 -33.90 -2.82 9.24
CA LEU A 29 -33.23 -2.67 10.54
C LEU A 29 -31.92 -3.47 10.63
N ARG A 30 -31.86 -4.68 10.05
CA ARG A 30 -30.61 -5.44 9.94
C ARG A 30 -29.61 -4.77 8.98
N GLU A 31 -30.07 -4.32 7.81
CA GLU A 31 -29.21 -3.79 6.75
C GLU A 31 -28.70 -2.37 7.06
N GLY A 32 -29.48 -1.53 7.76
CA GLY A 32 -29.01 -0.25 8.30
C GLY A 32 -27.95 -0.39 9.40
N LEU A 33 -27.95 -1.50 10.14
CA LEU A 33 -26.84 -1.85 11.04
C LEU A 33 -25.67 -2.59 10.34
N TYR A 34 -25.68 -2.69 9.00
CA TYR A 34 -24.66 -3.34 8.19
C TYR A 34 -24.39 -4.82 8.54
N LEU A 35 -25.37 -5.50 9.15
CA LEU A 35 -25.24 -6.90 9.58
C LEU A 35 -25.68 -7.87 8.47
N SER A 36 -24.87 -8.87 8.15
CA SER A 36 -25.31 -9.97 7.27
C SER A 36 -26.27 -10.92 7.97
N ARG A 37 -27.07 -11.65 7.19
CA ARG A 37 -27.91 -12.75 7.70
C ARG A 37 -27.10 -13.82 8.43
N ALA A 38 -25.84 -14.06 8.03
CA ALA A 38 -24.98 -15.05 8.65
C ALA A 38 -24.45 -14.61 10.03
N GLN A 39 -24.05 -13.34 10.18
CA GLN A 39 -23.67 -12.79 11.48
C GLN A 39 -24.86 -12.83 12.45
N LEU A 40 -26.05 -12.40 12.01
CA LEU A 40 -27.23 -12.44 12.85
C LEU A 40 -27.68 -13.88 13.18
N SER A 41 -27.65 -14.80 12.22
CA SER A 41 -28.05 -16.18 12.46
C SER A 41 -27.11 -16.90 13.44
N ALA A 42 -25.80 -16.62 13.38
CA ALA A 42 -24.82 -17.16 14.32
C ALA A 42 -25.10 -16.75 15.77
N VAL A 43 -25.44 -15.47 16.01
CA VAL A 43 -25.80 -14.96 17.35
C VAL A 43 -27.14 -15.53 17.83
N LEU A 44 -28.10 -15.72 16.93
CA LEU A 44 -29.42 -16.26 17.24
C LEU A 44 -29.47 -17.80 17.32
N GLY A 45 -28.38 -18.50 16.99
CA GLY A 45 -28.32 -19.97 17.02
C GLY A 45 -29.09 -20.67 15.91
N VAL A 46 -29.30 -20.01 14.76
CA VAL A 46 -30.09 -20.51 13.62
C VAL A 46 -29.29 -20.44 12.30
N SER A 47 -29.85 -20.96 11.20
CA SER A 47 -29.21 -20.88 9.89
C SER A 47 -29.45 -19.51 9.20
N PRO A 48 -28.57 -19.09 8.27
CA PRO A 48 -28.75 -17.85 7.51
C PRO A 48 -30.02 -17.85 6.64
N SER A 49 -30.45 -19.04 6.18
CA SER A 49 -31.70 -19.21 5.42
C SER A 49 -32.95 -19.17 6.30
N THR A 50 -32.85 -19.53 7.59
CA THR A 50 -33.92 -19.29 8.56
C THR A 50 -34.18 -17.79 8.72
N VAL A 51 -33.13 -16.98 8.92
CA VAL A 51 -33.23 -15.51 9.00
C VAL A 51 -33.74 -14.91 7.68
N GLY A 52 -33.23 -15.40 6.53
CA GLY A 52 -33.75 -15.01 5.22
C GLY A 52 -35.24 -15.29 5.04
N GLY A 53 -35.75 -16.40 5.59
CA GLY A 53 -37.18 -16.69 5.62
C GLY A 53 -37.98 -15.74 6.52
N TRP A 54 -37.42 -15.31 7.66
CA TRP A 54 -38.07 -14.35 8.55
C TRP A 54 -38.20 -12.95 7.95
N GLU A 55 -37.29 -12.58 7.06
CA GLU A 55 -37.32 -11.36 6.25
C GLU A 55 -38.17 -11.49 4.98
N SER A 56 -38.62 -12.71 4.64
CA SER A 56 -39.48 -12.98 3.47
C SER A 56 -40.90 -13.44 3.87
N GLY A 57 -41.37 -13.10 5.07
CA GLY A 57 -42.75 -13.34 5.51
C GLY A 57 -43.02 -14.64 6.28
N ARG A 58 -42.00 -15.44 6.61
CA ARG A 58 -42.12 -16.44 7.69
C ARG A 58 -41.98 -15.73 9.03
N ASP A 59 -42.55 -16.30 10.09
CA ASP A 59 -42.35 -15.82 11.46
C ASP A 59 -41.56 -16.86 12.30
N PRO A 60 -40.69 -16.43 13.23
CA PRO A 60 -40.16 -17.28 14.28
C PRO A 60 -41.21 -17.57 15.35
N GLY A 61 -41.08 -18.71 16.02
CA GLY A 61 -41.83 -19.08 17.23
C GLY A 61 -40.91 -19.20 18.46
N GLY A 62 -41.51 -19.14 19.65
CA GLY A 62 -40.84 -19.39 20.93
C GLY A 62 -39.62 -18.48 21.19
N GLU A 63 -38.58 -19.03 21.82
CA GLU A 63 -37.37 -18.31 22.24
C GLU A 63 -36.66 -17.57 21.08
N SER A 64 -36.72 -18.13 19.86
CA SER A 64 -36.18 -17.46 18.66
C SER A 64 -36.95 -16.17 18.32
N ARG A 65 -38.26 -16.12 18.61
CA ARG A 65 -39.09 -14.91 18.42
C ARG A 65 -38.71 -13.83 19.43
N GLU A 66 -38.56 -14.20 20.71
CA GLU A 66 -38.16 -13.28 21.78
C GLU A 66 -36.77 -12.68 21.50
N LYS A 67 -35.78 -13.51 21.13
CA LYS A 67 -34.41 -13.07 20.79
C LYS A 67 -34.35 -12.18 19.53
N TYR A 68 -35.12 -12.51 18.49
CA TYR A 68 -35.15 -11.72 17.25
C TYR A 68 -35.88 -10.39 17.44
N ALA A 69 -36.97 -10.35 18.23
CA ALA A 69 -37.64 -9.11 18.59
C ALA A 69 -36.70 -8.16 19.37
N TYR A 70 -35.96 -8.69 20.34
CA TYR A 70 -34.97 -7.92 21.10
C TYR A 70 -33.88 -7.32 20.20
N PHE A 71 -33.36 -8.09 19.23
CA PHE A 71 -32.44 -7.59 18.22
C PHE A 71 -33.04 -6.44 17.40
N LEU A 72 -34.27 -6.59 16.92
CA LEU A 72 -34.93 -5.60 16.06
C LEU A 72 -35.22 -4.29 16.79
N GLU A 73 -35.64 -4.34 18.06
CA GLU A 73 -35.85 -3.13 18.87
C GLU A 73 -34.52 -2.40 19.11
N GLY A 74 -33.47 -3.12 19.53
CA GLY A 74 -32.13 -2.54 19.69
C GLY A 74 -31.53 -1.99 18.39
N ALA A 75 -31.86 -2.60 17.24
CA ALA A 75 -31.48 -2.09 15.93
C ALA A 75 -32.19 -0.78 15.60
N ARG A 76 -33.49 -0.66 15.88
CA ARG A 76 -34.25 0.57 15.73
C ARG A 76 -33.70 1.68 16.62
N THR A 77 -33.59 1.44 17.94
CA THR A 77 -33.05 2.45 18.88
C THR A 77 -31.68 2.97 18.47
N LYS A 78 -30.81 2.10 17.93
CA LYS A 78 -29.47 2.50 17.46
C LYS A 78 -29.50 3.31 16.16
N LEU A 79 -30.44 3.06 15.25
CA LEU A 79 -30.60 3.83 14.01
C LEU A 79 -31.24 5.19 14.29
N ASP A 80 -32.30 5.22 15.10
CA ASP A 80 -32.99 6.45 15.50
C ASP A 80 -32.03 7.43 16.20
N ALA A 81 -31.11 6.91 17.02
CA ALA A 81 -30.09 7.70 17.71
C ALA A 81 -29.04 8.34 16.76
N VAL A 82 -28.72 7.70 15.62
CA VAL A 82 -27.82 8.28 14.61
C VAL A 82 -28.55 9.40 13.84
N THR A 83 -29.80 9.16 13.44
CA THR A 83 -30.60 10.20 12.77
C THR A 83 -30.91 11.41 13.65
N ALA A 84 -30.89 11.25 14.98
CA ALA A 84 -31.01 12.37 15.92
C ALA A 84 -29.74 13.23 15.95
N SER A 85 -28.55 12.62 16.04
CA SER A 85 -27.28 13.37 16.03
C SER A 85 -27.00 14.09 14.71
N ASP A 86 -27.46 13.54 13.59
CA ASP A 86 -27.34 14.19 12.27
C ASP A 86 -28.30 15.39 12.14
N GLY A 87 -29.38 15.44 12.93
CA GLY A 87 -30.36 16.53 12.94
C GLY A 87 -29.91 17.74 13.78
N GLU A 88 -29.35 17.51 14.96
CA GLU A 88 -28.87 18.59 15.85
C GLU A 88 -27.71 19.40 15.21
N ALA A 89 -26.97 18.82 14.28
CA ALA A 89 -25.92 19.50 13.52
C ALA A 89 -26.43 20.44 12.40
N ALA A 90 -27.74 20.43 12.09
CA ALA A 90 -28.32 21.22 11.00
C ALA A 90 -28.99 22.53 11.47
N ASP A 91 -29.47 22.61 12.71
CA ASP A 91 -30.21 23.77 13.24
C ASP A 91 -29.30 24.94 13.68
N GLU A 92 -28.00 24.72 13.92
CA GLU A 92 -27.05 25.80 14.27
C GLU A 92 -26.54 26.59 13.04
N ALA A 93 -26.92 26.22 11.82
CA ALA A 93 -26.37 26.78 10.57
C ALA A 93 -27.29 27.79 9.84
N ALA A 94 -28.30 28.35 10.53
CA ALA A 94 -29.46 28.97 9.89
C ALA A 94 -29.84 30.41 10.35
N ASP A 95 -28.91 31.21 10.90
CA ASP A 95 -29.16 32.65 11.14
C ASP A 95 -27.89 33.53 11.12
N GLU A 96 -27.52 34.04 9.93
CA GLU A 96 -27.26 35.48 9.67
C GLU A 96 -26.96 35.72 8.15
N PRO A 97 -27.15 36.95 7.61
CA PRO A 97 -27.24 37.19 6.17
C PRO A 97 -25.93 37.54 5.45
N ALA A 98 -25.93 37.43 4.12
CA ALA A 98 -24.80 37.71 3.24
C ALA A 98 -24.60 39.19 2.89
N ASP A 99 -23.35 39.56 2.58
CA ASP A 99 -22.97 40.71 1.75
C ASP A 99 -21.77 40.32 0.86
N GLU A 100 -21.59 40.98 -0.29
CA GLU A 100 -20.73 40.50 -1.41
C GLU A 100 -19.53 41.46 -1.73
N PRO A 101 -18.60 41.15 -2.65
CA PRO A 101 -17.17 41.11 -2.29
C PRO A 101 -16.35 42.34 -2.73
N ALA A 102 -15.11 42.40 -2.22
CA ALA A 102 -14.07 43.31 -2.69
C ALA A 102 -12.72 42.56 -2.87
N GLU A 103 -11.98 42.90 -3.92
CA GLU A 103 -10.70 42.27 -4.27
C GLU A 103 -9.56 42.65 -3.31
N ALA A 104 -8.74 41.67 -2.92
CA ALA A 104 -7.38 41.89 -2.42
C ALA A 104 -6.50 40.69 -2.82
N GLY A 105 -5.32 40.98 -3.41
CA GLY A 105 -4.56 40.03 -4.22
C GLY A 105 -4.14 38.71 -3.57
N HIS A 106 -4.08 37.67 -4.39
CA HIS A 106 -3.20 36.53 -4.13
C HIS A 106 -1.74 37.00 -4.14
N THR A 107 -0.99 36.58 -3.13
CA THR A 107 0.47 36.49 -3.12
C THR A 107 0.81 35.05 -2.78
N ASP A 108 1.58 34.39 -3.63
CA ASP A 108 2.05 33.03 -3.41
C ASP A 108 2.96 32.95 -2.18
N ASP A 109 2.60 32.13 -1.18
CA ASP A 109 3.49 31.61 -0.11
C ASP A 109 2.74 30.54 0.71
N GLU A 110 2.75 29.27 0.24
CA GLU A 110 2.16 28.11 0.95
C GLU A 110 3.17 26.96 1.23
N GLU A 111 4.47 27.27 1.36
CA GLU A 111 5.42 26.32 1.98
C GLU A 111 5.39 26.38 3.54
N ASP A 112 4.72 27.37 4.12
CA ASP A 112 4.80 27.74 5.55
C ASP A 112 3.79 27.01 6.47
N ALA A 113 2.97 26.10 5.93
CA ALA A 113 1.87 25.45 6.68
C ALA A 113 2.32 24.52 7.82
N ASP A 114 3.56 24.02 7.76
CA ASP A 114 4.14 23.10 8.75
C ASP A 114 5.26 23.74 9.63
N GLU A 115 5.68 25.02 9.40
CA GLU A 115 6.52 25.76 10.37
C GLU A 115 5.66 26.59 11.35
N LEU A 116 6.09 26.61 12.61
CA LEU A 116 5.53 27.35 13.71
C LEU A 116 6.23 28.70 13.83
N ALA A 117 5.52 29.77 13.48
CA ALA A 117 5.95 31.17 13.61
C ALA A 117 6.47 31.59 15.01
N THR A 118 6.34 30.75 16.03
CA THR A 118 7.11 30.81 17.28
C THR A 118 7.41 29.38 17.76
N PRO A 119 8.66 29.03 18.12
CA PRO A 119 9.00 27.69 18.58
C PRO A 119 8.17 27.23 19.80
N ARG A 120 7.65 26.00 19.74
CA ARG A 120 6.81 25.40 20.80
C ARG A 120 7.48 24.11 21.33
N PRO A 121 7.24 23.72 22.61
CA PRO A 121 7.89 22.54 23.17
C PRO A 121 7.48 21.26 22.42
N CYS A 122 8.48 20.57 21.88
CA CYS A 122 8.38 19.31 21.15
C CYS A 122 7.69 18.23 22.00
N VAL A 123 6.68 17.56 21.44
CA VAL A 123 5.93 16.50 22.17
C VAL A 123 6.77 15.26 22.50
N LEU A 124 7.94 15.11 21.89
CA LEU A 124 8.86 13.98 22.10
C LEU A 124 9.96 14.27 23.13
N CYS A 125 10.54 15.47 23.13
CA CYS A 125 11.71 15.83 23.95
C CYS A 125 11.59 17.13 24.77
N GLY A 126 10.50 17.88 24.62
CA GLY A 126 10.24 19.14 25.32
C GLY A 126 11.06 20.36 24.86
N GLN A 127 12.03 20.19 23.96
CA GLN A 127 12.83 21.30 23.42
C GLN A 127 12.03 22.16 22.42
N PRO A 128 12.45 23.41 22.13
CA PRO A 128 11.70 24.30 21.24
C PRO A 128 11.74 23.83 19.77
N ALA A 129 10.70 23.11 19.35
CA ALA A 129 10.51 22.70 17.96
C ALA A 129 9.94 23.84 17.13
N ARG A 130 10.43 23.95 15.89
CA ARG A 130 9.90 24.85 14.86
C ARG A 130 8.83 24.24 13.97
N HIS A 131 8.67 22.92 13.92
CA HIS A 131 7.72 22.30 12.99
C HIS A 131 6.52 21.70 13.71
N GLN A 132 5.43 21.50 12.98
CA GLN A 132 4.26 20.73 13.43
C GLN A 132 4.01 19.53 12.52
N VAL A 133 3.52 18.43 13.09
CA VAL A 133 3.09 17.23 12.35
C VAL A 133 1.78 16.73 12.96
N GLU A 134 0.75 16.51 12.14
CA GLU A 134 -0.63 16.21 12.59
C GLU A 134 -1.16 17.18 13.69
N GLY A 135 -0.68 18.44 13.69
CA GLY A 135 -1.05 19.48 14.67
C GLY A 135 -0.22 19.47 15.98
N PHE A 136 0.77 18.59 16.11
CA PHE A 136 1.64 18.50 17.28
C PHE A 136 3.03 19.11 16.99
N PRO A 137 3.55 20.03 17.83
CA PRO A 137 4.91 20.53 17.69
C PRO A 137 5.95 19.42 17.85
N GLN A 138 6.80 19.23 16.85
CA GLN A 138 7.89 18.27 16.89
C GLN A 138 9.02 18.64 15.91
N HIS A 139 10.13 17.93 16.01
CA HIS A 139 11.21 18.01 15.03
C HIS A 139 10.90 17.16 13.79
N LEU A 140 11.53 17.51 12.66
CA LEU A 140 11.43 16.71 11.43
C LEU A 140 12.48 15.59 11.40
N ASP A 141 13.64 15.80 12.04
CA ASP A 141 14.63 14.76 12.28
C ASP A 141 14.56 14.22 13.73
N ALA A 142 14.70 12.91 13.89
CA ALA A 142 14.89 12.27 15.18
C ALA A 142 16.21 12.68 15.86
N ALA A 143 17.23 13.06 15.08
CA ALA A 143 18.50 13.59 15.60
C ALA A 143 18.33 14.89 16.39
N GLU A 144 17.40 15.78 15.98
CA GLU A 144 17.06 16.99 16.72
C GLU A 144 16.31 16.68 18.04
N CYS A 145 15.63 15.52 18.12
CA CYS A 145 15.05 15.02 19.37
C CYS A 145 16.08 14.39 20.32
N ALA A 146 17.29 14.09 19.86
CA ALA A 146 18.35 13.57 20.70
C ALA A 146 18.98 14.69 21.53
N ALA A 147 18.94 14.56 22.87
CA ALA A 147 19.69 15.45 23.73
C ALA A 147 21.20 15.31 23.41
N PRO A 148 21.96 16.41 23.27
CA PRO A 148 23.37 16.34 22.95
C PRO A 148 24.11 15.57 24.05
N ALA A 149 24.83 14.51 23.64
CA ALA A 149 25.72 13.80 24.55
C ALA A 149 26.72 14.80 25.17
N PRO A 150 27.03 14.70 26.48
CA PRO A 150 27.90 15.65 27.14
C PRO A 150 29.27 15.65 26.47
N VAL A 151 29.61 16.77 25.82
CA VAL A 151 30.88 16.94 25.11
C VAL A 151 32.03 16.73 26.09
N ALA A 152 32.84 15.70 25.86
CA ALA A 152 33.96 15.39 26.71
C ALA A 152 35.00 16.52 26.63
N THR A 153 35.26 17.17 27.77
CA THR A 153 36.30 18.19 27.88
C THR A 153 37.66 17.61 27.48
N PRO A 154 38.40 18.20 26.52
CA PRO A 154 39.74 17.73 26.21
C PRO A 154 40.67 17.98 27.40
N ALA A 155 41.35 16.91 27.83
CA ALA A 155 42.42 16.98 28.83
C ALA A 155 43.72 17.52 28.20
N PRO A 156 44.64 18.13 28.99
CA PRO A 156 45.71 18.96 28.45
C PRO A 156 46.95 18.18 27.98
N ASP A 157 47.77 18.85 27.16
CA ASP A 157 49.14 18.46 26.83
C ASP A 157 50.08 18.48 28.06
N ALA A 158 51.21 17.79 27.92
CA ALA A 158 52.16 17.48 29.01
C ALA A 158 53.07 18.68 29.40
N ASP A 159 53.87 18.64 30.48
CA ASP A 159 55.09 17.82 30.53
C ASP A 159 55.73 17.66 31.95
N LEU A 160 56.66 16.71 32.04
CA LEU A 160 57.75 16.48 33.03
C LEU A 160 57.50 15.94 34.46
N ALA A 161 58.45 15.05 34.83
CA ALA A 161 58.93 14.63 36.17
C ALA A 161 58.22 13.46 36.92
N ALA A 162 59.02 12.40 37.16
CA ALA A 162 58.79 11.22 38.01
C ALA A 162 59.70 11.30 39.28
N PRO A 163 59.71 10.38 40.28
CA PRO A 163 59.14 9.01 40.40
C PRO A 163 58.13 8.89 41.60
N SER A 164 57.76 7.78 42.29
CA SER A 164 58.41 6.50 42.67
C SER A 164 57.40 5.39 43.06
N LYS A 165 57.90 4.21 43.51
CA LYS A 165 57.17 3.11 44.18
C LYS A 165 57.90 2.77 45.51
N PRO A 166 57.25 2.23 46.58
CA PRO A 166 56.84 0.81 46.71
C PRO A 166 55.36 0.61 47.22
N VAL A 167 54.56 -0.39 46.84
CA VAL A 167 54.54 -1.86 47.13
C VAL A 167 54.01 -2.28 48.54
N ARG A 168 52.68 -2.58 48.62
CA ARG A 168 51.95 -3.78 49.18
C ARG A 168 52.28 -4.37 50.60
N PRO A 169 51.51 -5.35 51.18
CA PRO A 169 50.13 -5.88 50.93
C PRO A 169 49.23 -6.17 52.19
N GLY A 170 47.94 -6.56 51.96
CA GLY A 170 47.14 -7.46 52.85
C GLY A 170 46.23 -6.81 53.93
N ARG A 171 45.24 -7.51 54.54
CA ARG A 171 44.64 -8.86 54.30
C ARG A 171 43.26 -9.03 55.00
N ALA A 172 42.24 -9.44 54.22
CA ALA A 172 41.05 -10.30 54.51
C ALA A 172 40.10 -10.12 55.74
N ASP A 173 38.83 -10.49 55.48
CA ASP A 173 37.74 -10.90 56.41
C ASP A 173 37.19 -9.81 57.39
N ARG A 174 35.95 -9.87 57.91
CA ARG A 174 34.94 -10.95 58.00
C ARG A 174 33.50 -10.34 58.01
N ALA A 175 32.48 -11.13 57.68
CA ALA A 175 31.06 -10.72 57.76
C ALA A 175 30.37 -11.21 59.05
N GLU A 176 29.37 -10.47 59.56
CA GLU A 176 28.30 -11.01 60.42
C GLU A 176 27.02 -10.16 60.39
N THR A 177 25.90 -10.68 60.91
CA THR A 177 24.53 -10.21 60.65
C THR A 177 23.77 -9.79 61.91
N ALA A 178 22.98 -8.70 61.85
CA ALA A 178 21.83 -8.48 62.76
C ALA A 178 20.85 -7.40 62.26
N GLY A 179 19.54 -7.64 62.46
CA GLY A 179 18.54 -6.60 62.75
C GLY A 179 18.05 -6.79 64.21
N PRO A 180 16.87 -6.30 64.64
CA PRO A 180 15.83 -5.53 63.92
C PRO A 180 15.38 -4.28 64.73
N ALA A 181 14.20 -3.70 64.43
CA ALA A 181 13.19 -3.10 65.34
C ALA A 181 12.39 -1.94 64.67
N SER A 182 11.38 -1.40 65.34
CA SER A 182 10.29 -0.60 64.75
C SER A 182 9.77 0.53 65.68
N ALA A 183 8.74 1.26 65.21
CA ALA A 183 8.05 2.42 65.80
C ALA A 183 8.81 3.77 65.77
N GLY A 184 8.15 4.94 65.72
CA GLY A 184 6.71 5.20 65.56
C GLY A 184 6.33 6.68 65.79
N ASN A 185 5.05 7.03 65.56
CA ASN A 185 4.43 8.38 65.56
C ASN A 185 4.72 9.23 64.29
N GLY A 186 3.79 10.00 63.72
CA GLY A 186 2.33 10.10 63.95
C GLY A 186 1.85 11.43 64.58
N ARG A 187 1.11 12.24 63.81
CA ARG A 187 0.17 13.29 64.26
C ARG A 187 -0.79 13.69 63.14
N GLN A 188 -1.97 14.18 63.49
CA GLN A 188 -3.11 14.46 62.58
C GLN A 188 -3.51 15.95 62.59
N ALA A 189 -4.20 16.37 61.52
CA ALA A 189 -5.31 17.36 61.44
C ALA A 189 -5.15 18.31 60.22
N GLY A 190 -6.20 18.69 59.48
CA GLY A 190 -7.58 18.17 59.49
C GLY A 190 -8.66 19.22 59.17
N ARG A 191 -9.02 19.38 57.88
CA ARG A 191 -10.21 20.05 57.27
C ARG A 191 -9.94 20.18 55.76
N GLY A 192 -10.89 20.01 54.82
CA GLY A 192 -12.25 19.46 54.92
C GLY A 192 -13.11 19.82 53.68
N GLY A 193 -13.79 18.83 53.09
CA GLY A 193 -14.83 19.03 52.05
C GLY A 193 -14.34 19.03 50.59
N GLY A 194 -15.01 18.23 49.73
CA GLY A 194 -14.78 18.20 48.27
C GLY A 194 -14.75 16.78 47.68
N HIS A 195 -15.91 16.23 47.31
CA HIS A 195 -15.97 14.94 46.62
C HIS A 195 -15.65 15.09 45.12
N GLY A 196 -14.71 14.30 44.64
CA GLY A 196 -14.41 14.16 43.21
C GLY A 196 -13.51 12.97 42.94
N VAL A 197 -14.07 11.87 42.44
CA VAL A 197 -13.28 10.72 41.99
C VAL A 197 -12.61 11.10 40.68
N LYS A 198 -11.32 11.47 40.75
CA LYS A 198 -10.51 11.68 39.55
C LYS A 198 -10.29 10.35 38.83
N VAL A 199 -11.16 10.05 37.86
CA VAL A 199 -10.83 9.14 36.77
C VAL A 199 -9.69 9.80 35.99
N ALA A 200 -8.46 9.50 36.37
CA ALA A 200 -7.31 9.85 35.55
C ALA A 200 -7.46 9.07 34.24
N PRO A 201 -7.31 9.71 33.06
CA PRO A 201 -7.23 8.96 31.82
C PRO A 201 -6.04 8.00 31.96
N VAL A 202 -6.30 6.70 31.77
CA VAL A 202 -5.23 5.74 31.55
C VAL A 202 -4.69 6.06 30.16
N GLY A 203 -3.76 7.03 30.13
CA GLY A 203 -2.99 7.36 28.96
C GLY A 203 -2.27 6.10 28.54
N ARG A 204 -2.83 5.40 27.56
CA ARG A 204 -2.27 4.17 27.02
C ARG A 204 -0.99 4.55 26.30
N ARG A 205 0.11 4.62 27.06
CA ARG A 205 1.46 4.55 26.52
C ARG A 205 1.43 3.47 25.46
N VAL A 206 1.86 3.82 24.25
CA VAL A 206 2.16 2.83 23.23
C VAL A 206 3.08 1.81 23.91
N GLN A 207 2.61 0.57 24.03
CA GLN A 207 3.44 -0.53 24.55
C GLN A 207 4.64 -0.60 23.61
N ALA A 208 5.80 -0.19 24.12
CA ALA A 208 7.04 -0.14 23.35
C ALA A 208 7.39 -1.59 22.99
N THR A 209 7.10 -1.96 21.73
CA THR A 209 7.42 -3.25 21.12
C THR A 209 7.39 -4.42 22.10
N GLU A 210 6.20 -4.75 22.63
CA GLU A 210 6.00 -6.11 23.15
C GLU A 210 6.35 -7.08 22.02
N ASP A 211 7.30 -7.99 22.28
CA ASP A 211 7.93 -8.80 21.25
C ASP A 211 6.86 -9.49 20.39
N LEU A 212 6.73 -9.06 19.13
CA LEU A 212 6.23 -9.92 18.08
C LEU A 212 7.31 -11.01 17.93
N PRO A 213 7.07 -12.25 18.40
CA PRO A 213 8.09 -13.29 18.35
C PRO A 213 8.45 -13.49 16.88
N ASP A 214 9.74 -13.59 16.54
CA ASP A 214 10.21 -13.59 15.15
C ASP A 214 9.53 -14.69 14.34
N ALA A 215 8.42 -14.34 13.69
CA ALA A 215 7.50 -15.30 13.12
C ALA A 215 8.07 -15.90 11.83
N VAL A 216 8.97 -15.17 11.17
CA VAL A 216 9.72 -15.62 10.01
C VAL A 216 10.79 -16.59 10.47
N GLY A 217 11.70 -16.16 11.36
CA GLY A 217 12.77 -17.02 11.88
C GLY A 217 12.26 -18.27 12.58
N SER A 218 11.18 -18.17 13.36
CA SER A 218 10.54 -19.33 14.01
C SER A 218 9.95 -20.32 13.00
N ALA A 219 9.35 -19.83 11.91
CA ALA A 219 8.81 -20.69 10.87
C ALA A 219 9.93 -21.37 10.06
N VAL A 220 11.02 -20.66 9.78
CA VAL A 220 12.19 -21.18 9.07
C VAL A 220 12.92 -22.23 9.92
N ALA A 221 13.18 -21.95 11.19
CA ALA A 221 13.78 -22.90 12.12
C ALA A 221 12.94 -24.19 12.25
N ALA A 222 11.62 -24.06 12.41
CA ALA A 222 10.73 -25.22 12.49
C ALA A 222 10.69 -26.04 11.18
N ALA A 223 10.71 -25.38 10.02
CA ALA A 223 10.77 -26.07 8.73
C ALA A 223 12.11 -26.77 8.49
N LEU A 224 13.22 -26.18 8.91
CA LEU A 224 14.55 -26.81 8.88
C LEU A 224 14.63 -28.00 9.84
N GLU A 225 14.01 -27.92 11.03
CA GLU A 225 13.91 -29.05 11.96
C GLU A 225 13.05 -30.19 11.39
N GLU A 226 11.86 -29.87 10.86
CA GLU A 226 10.93 -30.83 10.22
C GLU A 226 11.59 -31.57 9.04
N HIS A 227 12.46 -30.88 8.29
CA HIS A 227 13.21 -31.43 7.15
C HIS A 227 14.66 -31.83 7.48
N GLY A 228 15.04 -31.95 8.75
CA GLY A 228 16.33 -32.49 9.17
C GLY A 228 17.57 -31.69 8.72
N GLY A 229 17.40 -30.39 8.45
CA GLY A 229 18.43 -29.50 7.92
C GLY A 229 18.47 -29.39 6.39
N ASP A 230 17.59 -30.08 5.65
CA ASP A 230 17.48 -29.92 4.19
C ASP A 230 16.86 -28.56 3.84
N ALA A 231 17.72 -27.63 3.41
CA ALA A 231 17.35 -26.29 3.02
C ALA A 231 16.45 -26.22 1.77
N GLU A 232 16.58 -27.15 0.81
CA GLU A 232 15.74 -27.17 -0.38
C GLU A 232 14.34 -27.67 -0.04
N ALA A 233 14.23 -28.75 0.73
CA ALA A 233 12.96 -29.28 1.22
C ALA A 233 12.24 -28.29 2.15
N ALA A 234 12.95 -27.67 3.10
CA ALA A 234 12.41 -26.64 3.98
C ALA A 234 11.90 -25.43 3.20
N THR A 235 12.68 -24.91 2.23
CA THR A 235 12.24 -23.83 1.34
C THR A 235 10.99 -24.26 0.56
N ALA A 236 10.98 -25.45 -0.04
CA ALA A 236 9.83 -25.98 -0.78
C ALA A 236 8.57 -26.21 0.08
N ALA A 237 8.70 -26.37 1.40
CA ALA A 237 7.59 -26.40 2.34
C ALA A 237 7.10 -24.99 2.71
N LEU A 238 8.02 -24.10 3.10
CA LEU A 238 7.77 -22.69 3.41
C LEU A 238 7.10 -21.95 2.24
N LEU A 239 7.57 -22.17 1.00
CA LEU A 239 7.00 -21.59 -0.21
C LEU A 239 5.52 -21.97 -0.43
N LYS A 240 5.05 -23.12 0.07
CA LYS A 240 3.63 -23.53 0.00
C LYS A 240 2.78 -22.80 1.05
N ARG A 241 3.38 -22.50 2.21
CA ARG A 241 2.72 -21.85 3.36
C ARG A 241 2.79 -20.32 3.35
N ALA A 242 3.63 -19.72 2.50
CA ALA A 242 3.89 -18.29 2.45
C ALA A 242 2.65 -17.36 2.27
N ILE A 243 1.49 -17.88 1.85
CA ILE A 243 0.22 -17.11 1.84
C ILE A 243 -0.42 -17.08 3.25
N PRO A 244 -0.85 -18.22 3.84
CA PRO A 244 -1.44 -18.21 5.19
C PRO A 244 -0.47 -17.70 6.27
N ASP A 245 0.84 -17.97 6.17
CA ASP A 245 1.81 -17.41 7.13
C ASP A 245 1.99 -15.89 6.96
N ALA A 246 1.79 -15.33 5.76
CA ALA A 246 1.75 -13.88 5.55
C ALA A 246 0.45 -13.25 6.09
N MET A 247 -0.71 -13.89 5.91
CA MET A 247 -1.97 -13.45 6.52
C MET A 247 -1.89 -13.49 8.06
N ALA A 248 -1.35 -14.57 8.63
CA ALA A 248 -1.11 -14.68 10.07
C ALA A 248 -0.11 -13.63 10.59
N LEU A 249 0.86 -13.18 9.79
CA LEU A 249 1.75 -12.08 10.15
C LEU A 249 1.05 -10.72 10.07
N LEU A 250 0.21 -10.48 9.06
CA LEU A 250 -0.61 -9.27 8.95
C LEU A 250 -1.54 -9.12 10.15
N ASP A 251 -2.23 -10.20 10.53
CA ASP A 251 -3.11 -10.21 11.71
C ASP A 251 -2.36 -9.94 13.02
N ARG A 252 -1.16 -10.54 13.20
CA ARG A 252 -0.32 -10.27 14.39
C ARG A 252 0.12 -8.81 14.45
N THR A 253 0.69 -8.30 13.35
CA THR A 253 1.25 -6.93 13.28
C THR A 253 0.19 -5.84 13.43
N ARG A 254 -1.07 -6.14 13.09
CA ARG A 254 -2.21 -5.23 13.26
C ARG A 254 -2.88 -5.23 14.63
N ARG A 255 -2.54 -6.15 15.56
CA ARG A 255 -3.14 -6.15 16.90
C ARG A 255 -2.90 -4.81 17.60
N GLY A 256 -3.98 -4.17 18.03
CA GLY A 256 -3.95 -2.83 18.64
C GLY A 256 -3.67 -1.67 17.66
N GLY A 257 -3.82 -1.88 16.35
CA GLY A 257 -3.81 -0.79 15.36
C GLY A 257 -5.03 0.16 15.48
N ARG A 258 -4.93 1.35 14.88
CA ARG A 258 -6.03 2.35 14.89
C ARG A 258 -7.22 1.99 13.99
N TYR A 259 -7.00 1.15 12.98
CA TYR A 259 -7.99 0.87 11.93
C TYR A 259 -8.16 -0.64 11.68
N ASP A 260 -9.40 -1.04 11.44
CA ASP A 260 -9.72 -2.37 10.96
C ASP A 260 -9.71 -2.48 9.44
N ILE A 261 -9.27 -3.63 8.94
CA ILE A 261 -9.33 -3.95 7.52
C ILE A 261 -10.72 -4.48 7.23
N VAL A 262 -11.49 -3.73 6.42
CA VAL A 262 -12.65 -4.31 5.75
C VAL A 262 -12.09 -5.30 4.72
N ALA A 263 -12.16 -6.58 5.04
CA ALA A 263 -11.49 -7.64 4.28
C ALA A 263 -12.22 -8.01 2.98
N HIS A 264 -13.53 -7.83 2.94
CA HIS A 264 -14.40 -8.12 1.78
C HIS A 264 -15.39 -6.96 1.57
N PRO A 265 -14.92 -5.76 1.20
CA PRO A 265 -15.80 -4.63 0.91
C PRO A 265 -16.60 -4.91 -0.37
N TRP A 266 -17.70 -4.16 -0.56
CA TRP A 266 -18.25 -4.01 -1.89
C TRP A 266 -17.24 -3.28 -2.78
N LEU A 267 -16.95 -3.82 -3.97
CA LEU A 267 -16.10 -3.21 -4.98
C LEU A 267 -16.94 -2.81 -6.21
N PRO A 268 -16.73 -1.63 -6.82
CA PRO A 268 -17.42 -1.21 -8.04
C PRO A 268 -17.07 -2.10 -9.24
N ASP A 269 -17.92 -2.09 -10.27
CA ASP A 269 -17.79 -2.98 -11.44
C ASP A 269 -16.51 -2.73 -12.28
N ILE A 270 -15.86 -1.57 -12.14
CA ILE A 270 -14.53 -1.29 -12.72
C ILE A 270 -13.42 -2.19 -12.15
N LEU A 271 -13.60 -2.72 -10.94
CA LEU A 271 -12.70 -3.68 -10.28
C LEU A 271 -13.08 -5.15 -10.48
N ARG A 272 -14.13 -5.43 -11.27
CA ARG A 272 -14.61 -6.79 -11.53
C ARG A 272 -14.24 -7.22 -12.94
N LYS A 273 -13.73 -8.44 -13.09
CA LYS A 273 -13.35 -8.99 -14.39
C LYS A 273 -14.57 -9.25 -15.26
N GLN A 274 -14.79 -8.39 -16.25
CA GLN A 274 -15.94 -8.44 -17.17
C GLN A 274 -16.02 -9.77 -17.95
N THR A 275 -14.87 -10.40 -18.23
CA THR A 275 -14.80 -11.83 -18.59
C THR A 275 -13.55 -12.48 -17.98
N ALA A 276 -13.54 -13.81 -17.84
CA ALA A 276 -12.41 -14.57 -17.30
C ALA A 276 -11.11 -14.52 -18.14
N ARG A 277 -11.10 -13.81 -19.28
CA ARG A 277 -9.91 -13.51 -20.10
C ARG A 277 -9.87 -12.05 -20.57
N GLY A 278 -10.69 -11.18 -20.00
CA GLY A 278 -10.72 -9.76 -20.34
C GLY A 278 -9.51 -9.03 -19.77
N ALA A 279 -9.21 -7.87 -20.35
CA ALA A 279 -8.37 -6.88 -19.68
C ALA A 279 -9.08 -6.36 -18.41
N ASP A 280 -8.28 -5.95 -17.43
CA ASP A 280 -8.79 -5.18 -16.29
C ASP A 280 -9.02 -3.73 -16.75
N GLN A 281 -10.09 -3.09 -16.26
CA GLN A 281 -10.40 -1.70 -16.63
C GLN A 281 -9.45 -0.69 -15.95
N VAL A 282 -8.78 -1.09 -14.87
CA VAL A 282 -7.80 -0.28 -14.14
C VAL A 282 -6.43 -0.38 -14.81
N TRP A 283 -5.93 0.77 -15.27
CA TRP A 283 -4.61 0.92 -15.85
C TRP A 283 -3.55 1.10 -14.75
N GLU A 284 -2.74 0.05 -14.54
CA GLU A 284 -1.67 0.06 -13.51
C GLU A 284 -0.45 0.94 -13.89
N ALA A 285 -0.39 1.49 -15.10
CA ALA A 285 0.77 2.26 -15.61
C ALA A 285 2.11 1.49 -15.61
N ARG A 286 2.09 0.22 -16.04
CA ARG A 286 3.27 -0.65 -16.05
C ARG A 286 4.37 -0.17 -17.03
N PRO A 287 5.62 0.07 -16.58
CA PRO A 287 6.71 0.48 -17.45
C PRO A 287 7.11 -0.59 -18.48
N ARG A 288 7.19 -0.16 -19.74
CA ARG A 288 7.73 -0.92 -20.88
C ARG A 288 8.35 0.05 -21.89
N TRP A 289 9.29 0.88 -21.43
CA TRP A 289 9.89 1.93 -22.26
C TRP A 289 11.35 1.61 -22.61
N THR A 290 11.74 1.93 -23.84
CA THR A 290 13.13 1.93 -24.31
C THR A 290 13.35 3.21 -25.14
N ARG A 291 14.43 3.95 -24.85
CA ARG A 291 14.84 5.13 -25.61
C ARG A 291 15.08 4.76 -27.08
N ALA A 292 14.45 5.49 -27.99
CA ALA A 292 14.52 5.21 -29.43
C ALA A 292 15.89 5.54 -30.06
N GLU A 293 16.54 6.62 -29.62
CA GLU A 293 17.78 7.12 -30.21
C GLU A 293 18.89 7.31 -29.16
N LEU A 294 20.13 6.98 -29.53
CA LEU A 294 21.33 7.22 -28.73
C LEU A 294 22.27 8.19 -29.49
N PRO A 295 23.06 9.01 -28.77
CA PRO A 295 24.14 9.77 -29.39
C PRO A 295 25.13 8.87 -30.14
N ALA A 296 25.76 9.38 -31.19
CA ALA A 296 26.71 8.59 -31.98
C ALA A 296 27.90 8.09 -31.15
N GLY A 297 28.30 6.84 -31.39
CA GLY A 297 29.41 6.18 -30.69
C GLY A 297 29.01 4.86 -30.05
N ARG A 298 29.88 4.37 -29.17
CA ARG A 298 29.77 3.08 -28.48
C ARG A 298 29.56 3.35 -26.98
N HIS A 299 28.44 2.86 -26.44
CA HIS A 299 28.02 3.09 -25.05
C HIS A 299 28.03 1.79 -24.26
N GLU A 300 28.53 1.83 -23.03
CA GLU A 300 28.35 0.76 -22.05
C GLU A 300 27.09 1.01 -21.23
N VAL A 301 26.22 0.01 -21.17
CA VAL A 301 24.95 0.03 -20.46
C VAL A 301 25.05 -0.88 -19.25
N THR A 302 24.74 -0.38 -18.06
CA THR A 302 24.43 -1.23 -16.92
C THR A 302 22.93 -1.45 -16.82
N ALA A 303 22.49 -2.71 -16.76
CA ALA A 303 21.16 -3.07 -16.32
C ALA A 303 21.15 -3.23 -14.79
N LEU A 304 20.25 -2.51 -14.11
CA LEU A 304 20.07 -2.50 -12.66
C LEU A 304 18.76 -3.20 -12.28
N ASP A 305 18.79 -3.93 -11.17
CA ASP A 305 17.64 -4.66 -10.62
C ASP A 305 17.32 -4.11 -9.21
N LEU A 306 16.18 -3.45 -9.06
CA LEU A 306 15.77 -2.75 -7.84
C LEU A 306 15.31 -3.75 -6.76
N ASN A 307 16.00 -3.76 -5.61
CA ASN A 307 15.77 -4.75 -4.58
C ASN A 307 14.39 -4.65 -3.91
N GLY A 308 13.56 -5.67 -4.14
CA GLY A 308 12.31 -5.85 -3.37
C GLY A 308 11.21 -4.85 -3.69
N ALA A 309 11.05 -4.46 -4.96
CA ALA A 309 10.10 -3.43 -5.39
C ALA A 309 8.68 -3.55 -4.78
N TYR A 310 8.08 -4.75 -4.72
CA TYR A 310 6.78 -4.95 -4.06
C TYR A 310 6.81 -4.76 -2.54
N LEU A 311 7.89 -5.13 -1.85
CA LEU A 311 8.07 -4.90 -0.40
C LEU A 311 8.21 -3.39 -0.11
N SER A 312 8.89 -2.64 -0.98
CA SER A 312 8.88 -1.17 -0.94
C SER A 312 7.47 -0.61 -1.16
N ALA A 313 6.73 -1.14 -2.15
CA ALA A 313 5.41 -0.67 -2.54
C ALA A 313 4.27 -1.00 -1.55
N LEU A 314 4.50 -1.85 -0.54
CA LEU A 314 3.59 -1.99 0.60
C LEU A 314 3.46 -0.69 1.41
N LYS A 315 4.41 0.24 1.27
CA LYS A 315 4.26 1.63 1.73
C LYS A 315 3.53 2.42 0.64
N THR A 316 2.20 2.50 0.74
CA THR A 316 1.31 3.26 -0.15
C THR A 316 0.02 3.61 0.59
N HIS A 317 -0.68 4.67 0.17
CA HIS A 317 -1.97 5.05 0.73
C HIS A 317 -3.05 4.03 0.36
N LEU A 318 -3.48 3.21 1.32
CA LEU A 318 -4.53 2.20 1.07
C LEU A 318 -5.91 2.68 1.56
N PRO A 319 -6.99 2.47 0.78
CA PRO A 319 -8.36 2.75 1.21
C PRO A 319 -8.74 1.83 2.38
N LEU A 320 -9.25 2.40 3.47
CA LEU A 320 -9.62 1.65 4.68
C LEU A 320 -10.88 0.82 4.46
N GLY A 321 -11.97 1.48 4.07
CA GLY A 321 -13.31 0.89 3.94
C GLY A 321 -13.71 0.60 2.50
N GLN A 322 -15.03 0.64 2.26
CA GLN A 322 -15.63 0.61 0.93
C GLN A 322 -15.26 1.88 0.14
N LEU A 323 -15.16 1.75 -1.19
CA LEU A 323 -14.99 2.89 -2.09
C LEU A 323 -16.33 3.58 -2.32
N GLU A 324 -16.38 4.89 -2.11
CA GLU A 324 -17.49 5.78 -2.44
C GLU A 324 -17.22 6.45 -3.78
N HIS A 325 -18.28 6.75 -4.53
CA HIS A 325 -18.21 7.46 -5.81
C HIS A 325 -18.25 8.97 -5.62
N SER A 326 -17.40 9.70 -6.33
CA SER A 326 -17.50 11.15 -6.48
C SER A 326 -17.19 11.58 -7.92
N THR A 327 -17.68 12.76 -8.31
CA THR A 327 -17.54 13.33 -9.66
C THR A 327 -16.97 14.74 -9.60
N GLY A 328 -16.29 15.17 -10.66
CA GLY A 328 -15.72 16.51 -10.80
C GLY A 328 -14.24 16.60 -10.39
N ASP A 329 -13.60 17.66 -10.88
CA ASP A 329 -12.14 17.80 -10.90
C ASP A 329 -11.55 18.23 -9.54
N HIS A 330 -11.35 17.27 -8.64
CA HIS A 330 -10.77 17.50 -7.31
C HIS A 330 -10.01 16.27 -6.78
N HIS A 331 -8.91 16.51 -6.05
CA HIS A 331 -8.12 15.48 -5.40
C HIS A 331 -8.07 15.68 -3.88
N ASP A 332 -8.61 14.72 -3.11
CA ASP A 332 -8.44 14.69 -1.65
C ASP A 332 -7.25 13.81 -1.26
N ARG A 333 -6.15 14.46 -0.85
CA ARG A 333 -4.91 13.83 -0.36
C ARG A 333 -5.11 12.91 0.86
N LYS A 334 -6.24 12.96 1.56
CA LYS A 334 -6.60 12.05 2.68
C LYS A 334 -7.30 10.77 2.19
N ARG A 335 -7.88 10.78 1.00
CA ARG A 335 -8.55 9.63 0.37
C ARG A 335 -7.58 8.86 -0.52
N SER A 336 -8.00 7.69 -0.99
CA SER A 336 -7.26 6.84 -1.94
C SER A 336 -8.22 5.89 -2.64
N GLY A 337 -7.88 5.47 -3.86
CA GLY A 337 -8.63 4.52 -4.66
C GLY A 337 -8.31 4.62 -6.15
N LEU A 338 -9.35 4.78 -6.97
CA LEU A 338 -9.31 4.81 -8.43
C LEU A 338 -9.89 6.11 -8.96
N HIS A 339 -9.37 6.58 -10.09
CA HIS A 339 -9.72 7.88 -10.67
C HIS A 339 -9.80 7.76 -12.20
N LEU A 340 -10.89 8.19 -12.82
CA LEU A 340 -11.00 8.36 -14.26
C LEU A 340 -10.41 9.72 -14.61
N ILE A 341 -9.33 9.74 -15.38
CA ILE A 341 -8.64 10.99 -15.76
C ILE A 341 -8.53 11.14 -17.28
N THR A 342 -8.53 12.38 -17.77
CA THR A 342 -7.82 12.68 -19.02
C THR A 342 -6.34 12.83 -18.68
N PRO A 343 -5.44 12.00 -19.24
CA PRO A 343 -4.02 12.15 -19.00
C PRO A 343 -3.46 13.37 -19.77
N PRO A 344 -2.47 14.09 -19.21
CA PRO A 344 -1.80 15.18 -19.92
C PRO A 344 -0.90 14.64 -21.04
N ALA A 345 -0.46 15.53 -21.94
CA ALA A 345 0.54 15.21 -22.95
C ALA A 345 1.90 14.82 -22.32
N TRP A 346 2.71 14.03 -23.04
CA TRP A 346 4.04 13.60 -22.58
C TRP A 346 5.12 13.75 -23.66
N ASP A 347 5.62 14.97 -23.80
CA ASP A 347 6.63 15.33 -24.80
C ASP A 347 8.04 14.78 -24.49
N HIS A 348 8.27 14.31 -23.26
CA HIS A 348 9.56 13.77 -22.82
C HIS A 348 9.82 12.30 -23.21
N HIS A 349 8.96 11.67 -24.00
CA HIS A 349 9.04 10.24 -24.38
C HIS A 349 10.38 9.84 -25.06
N THR A 350 11.13 10.79 -25.62
CA THR A 350 12.47 10.59 -26.22
C THR A 350 13.58 10.44 -25.18
N VAL A 351 13.38 10.93 -23.95
CA VAL A 351 14.41 10.98 -22.89
C VAL A 351 14.01 10.30 -21.58
N LEU A 352 12.71 10.18 -21.30
CA LEU A 352 12.15 9.61 -20.08
C LEU A 352 10.97 8.68 -20.41
N PRO A 353 10.76 7.60 -19.63
CA PRO A 353 9.53 6.80 -19.72
C PRO A 353 8.31 7.68 -19.40
N ASN A 354 7.19 7.43 -20.09
CA ASN A 354 5.91 8.03 -19.73
C ASN A 354 5.50 7.52 -18.32
N PRO A 355 5.07 8.39 -17.37
CA PRO A 355 4.57 7.98 -16.06
C PRO A 355 3.34 7.05 -16.11
N LEU A 356 2.63 7.00 -17.26
CA LEU A 356 1.54 6.06 -17.55
C LEU A 356 2.01 4.75 -18.20
N GLY A 357 3.31 4.53 -18.39
CA GLY A 357 3.83 3.35 -19.06
C GLY A 357 3.62 3.37 -20.58
N ASP A 358 3.38 2.19 -21.16
CA ASP A 358 3.31 1.95 -22.60
C ASP A 358 1.83 1.78 -23.02
N ARG A 359 1.26 2.77 -23.71
CA ARG A 359 -0.17 2.88 -24.04
C ARG A 359 -0.37 3.24 -25.51
N ASP A 360 -1.18 2.46 -26.23
CA ASP A 360 -1.49 2.64 -27.67
C ASP A 360 -2.74 3.49 -27.95
N GLU A 361 -3.63 3.66 -26.96
CA GLU A 361 -4.92 4.35 -27.10
C GLU A 361 -4.90 5.76 -26.46
N ASP A 362 -5.69 6.68 -26.99
CA ASP A 362 -5.86 8.05 -26.48
C ASP A 362 -7.10 8.22 -25.56
N GLY A 363 -7.26 9.41 -24.97
CA GLY A 363 -8.44 9.78 -24.19
C GLY A 363 -8.46 9.23 -22.76
N PRO A 364 -9.60 9.33 -22.04
CA PRO A 364 -9.66 9.04 -20.61
C PRO A 364 -9.39 7.59 -20.23
N LEU A 365 -8.84 7.37 -19.02
CA LEU A 365 -8.59 6.03 -18.46
C LEU A 365 -8.67 6.00 -16.92
N TRP A 366 -9.05 4.84 -16.38
CA TRP A 366 -9.04 4.58 -14.93
C TRP A 366 -7.63 4.31 -14.42
N VAL A 367 -7.06 5.24 -13.67
CA VAL A 367 -5.77 5.07 -12.97
C VAL A 367 -5.96 4.82 -11.48
N THR A 368 -4.90 4.36 -10.82
CA THR A 368 -4.86 4.24 -9.36
C THR A 368 -4.28 5.49 -8.71
N GLU A 369 -4.61 5.71 -7.43
CA GLU A 369 -4.09 6.82 -6.62
C GLU A 369 -2.55 7.02 -6.68
N PRO A 370 -1.68 5.99 -6.60
CA PRO A 370 -0.24 6.17 -6.77
C PRO A 370 0.19 6.74 -8.13
N THR A 371 -0.56 6.44 -9.20
CA THR A 371 -0.34 6.98 -10.54
C THR A 371 -0.81 8.43 -10.64
N LEU A 372 -1.97 8.75 -10.07
CA LEU A 372 -2.48 10.13 -10.00
C LEU A 372 -1.54 11.03 -9.17
N ARG A 373 -1.11 10.57 -8.00
CA ARG A 373 -0.09 11.25 -7.16
C ARG A 373 1.29 11.35 -7.80
N LEU A 374 1.60 10.54 -8.81
CA LEU A 374 2.78 10.74 -9.64
C LEU A 374 2.53 11.89 -10.61
N LEU A 375 1.48 11.83 -11.43
CA LEU A 375 1.14 12.88 -12.41
C LEU A 375 1.02 14.27 -11.76
N LEU A 376 0.23 14.41 -10.69
CA LEU A 376 0.07 15.68 -9.94
C LEU A 376 1.39 16.21 -9.35
N ARG A 377 2.39 15.34 -9.09
CA ARG A 377 3.73 15.76 -8.67
C ARG A 377 4.55 16.27 -9.85
N LEU A 378 4.43 15.62 -11.02
CA LEU A 378 5.19 15.97 -12.23
C LEU A 378 4.66 17.25 -12.91
N SER A 379 3.37 17.55 -12.75
CA SER A 379 2.78 18.84 -13.14
C SER A 379 3.00 19.96 -12.12
N GLY A 380 3.46 19.63 -10.90
CA GLY A 380 3.79 20.62 -9.88
C GLY A 380 5.01 21.46 -10.27
N PRO A 381 5.14 22.71 -9.76
CA PRO A 381 6.15 23.68 -10.21
C PRO A 381 7.60 23.23 -9.99
N LYS A 382 7.84 22.26 -9.11
CA LYS A 382 9.15 21.63 -8.89
C LYS A 382 9.64 20.78 -10.08
N TYR A 383 8.73 20.28 -10.92
CA TYR A 383 9.05 19.35 -12.01
C TYR A 383 8.64 19.89 -13.38
N GLY A 384 7.41 20.40 -13.53
CA GLY A 384 6.93 21.03 -14.76
C GLY A 384 7.03 20.15 -16.03
N LEU A 385 6.86 18.83 -15.91
CA LEU A 385 7.07 17.86 -17.01
C LEU A 385 5.80 17.54 -17.81
N CYS A 386 4.63 17.98 -17.33
CA CYS A 386 3.34 17.83 -18.01
C CYS A 386 2.32 18.79 -17.40
N ASP A 387 1.20 19.02 -18.08
CA ASP A 387 0.03 19.67 -17.48
C ASP A 387 -0.57 18.79 -16.36
N PRO A 388 -1.41 19.35 -15.46
CA PRO A 388 -2.19 18.55 -14.52
C PRO A 388 -3.16 17.60 -15.24
N PRO A 389 -3.39 16.37 -14.75
CA PRO A 389 -4.46 15.50 -15.24
C PRO A 389 -5.84 16.03 -14.81
N GLU A 390 -6.78 16.10 -15.75
CA GLU A 390 -8.20 16.41 -15.50
C GLU A 390 -8.88 15.18 -14.86
N ILE A 391 -9.53 15.33 -13.70
CA ILE A 391 -10.23 14.27 -12.97
C ILE A 391 -11.74 14.34 -13.26
N HIS A 392 -12.31 13.28 -13.85
CA HIS A 392 -13.73 13.20 -14.19
C HIS A 392 -14.56 12.64 -13.03
N GLU A 393 -14.13 11.51 -12.50
CA GLU A 393 -14.80 10.78 -11.43
C GLU A 393 -13.82 9.89 -10.66
N SER A 394 -14.18 9.53 -9.44
CA SER A 394 -13.32 8.81 -8.51
C SER A 394 -14.11 7.78 -7.71
N TRP A 395 -13.47 6.64 -7.41
CA TRP A 395 -13.94 5.64 -6.45
C TRP A 395 -12.92 5.53 -5.33
N THR A 396 -13.17 6.17 -4.18
CA THR A 396 -12.19 6.33 -3.11
C THR A 396 -12.76 6.07 -1.73
N SER A 397 -11.90 5.73 -0.76
CA SER A 397 -12.22 5.72 0.67
C SER A 397 -11.20 6.54 1.44
N GLY A 398 -11.51 6.89 2.70
CA GLY A 398 -10.50 7.44 3.62
C GLY A 398 -9.29 6.49 3.71
N SER A 399 -8.08 7.04 3.71
CA SER A 399 -6.85 6.26 3.48
C SER A 399 -5.80 6.44 4.58
N THR A 400 -4.82 5.52 4.62
CA THR A 400 -3.57 5.76 5.34
C THR A 400 -2.43 4.97 4.70
N GLU A 401 -1.23 5.56 4.72
CA GLU A 401 0.01 4.89 4.30
C GLU A 401 0.49 3.86 5.35
N GLY A 402 0.20 4.10 6.63
CA GLY A 402 0.69 3.28 7.74
C GLY A 402 0.01 1.91 7.90
N LEU A 403 -0.97 1.56 7.05
CA LEU A 403 -1.85 0.40 7.25
C LEU A 403 -1.10 -0.94 7.22
N LEU A 404 -0.11 -1.05 6.34
CA LEU A 404 0.75 -2.22 6.20
C LEU A 404 2.17 -1.99 6.74
N GLU A 405 2.48 -0.83 7.34
CA GLU A 405 3.87 -0.48 7.64
C GLU A 405 4.52 -1.46 8.62
N LYS A 406 3.83 -1.87 9.70
CA LYS A 406 4.35 -2.89 10.63
C LYS A 406 4.61 -4.25 9.95
N PHE A 407 3.75 -4.65 9.02
CA PHE A 407 3.89 -5.88 8.24
C PHE A 407 5.10 -5.78 7.28
N ARG A 408 5.23 -4.63 6.60
CA ARG A 408 6.35 -4.27 5.74
C ARG A 408 7.68 -4.22 6.50
N THR A 409 7.74 -3.59 7.68
CA THR A 409 8.98 -3.53 8.48
C THR A 409 9.39 -4.91 8.97
N THR A 410 8.49 -5.73 9.52
CA THR A 410 8.87 -7.10 9.94
C THR A 410 9.41 -7.95 8.78
N LEU A 411 8.87 -7.82 7.57
CA LEU A 411 9.41 -8.50 6.39
C LEU A 411 10.73 -7.88 5.89
N ARG A 412 10.91 -6.56 5.96
CA ARG A 412 12.20 -5.89 5.68
C ARG A 412 13.27 -6.38 6.65
N ASP A 413 12.99 -6.37 7.95
CA ASP A 413 13.94 -6.65 9.02
C ASP A 413 14.33 -8.13 9.07
N ALA A 414 13.43 -9.03 8.65
CA ALA A 414 13.75 -10.44 8.40
C ALA A 414 14.62 -10.61 7.14
N ARG A 415 14.32 -9.91 6.04
CA ARG A 415 15.12 -9.94 4.81
C ARG A 415 16.52 -9.34 4.99
N GLU A 416 16.65 -8.31 5.82
CA GLU A 416 17.91 -7.62 6.08
C GLU A 416 18.87 -8.48 6.90
N ARG A 417 18.39 -9.10 7.99
CA ARG A 417 19.14 -10.13 8.73
C ARG A 417 19.57 -11.27 7.82
N ALA A 418 18.65 -11.83 7.04
CA ALA A 418 18.96 -12.93 6.13
C ALA A 418 19.92 -12.56 4.97
N ILE A 419 20.15 -11.27 4.68
CA ILE A 419 21.27 -10.83 3.82
C ILE A 419 22.59 -10.83 4.59
N ALA A 420 22.60 -10.36 5.84
CA ALA A 420 23.79 -10.29 6.69
C ALA A 420 24.29 -11.67 7.14
N ASP A 421 23.36 -12.59 7.41
CA ASP A 421 23.61 -13.97 7.87
C ASP A 421 23.80 -14.97 6.69
N ASP A 422 23.65 -14.50 5.44
CA ASP A 422 23.58 -15.27 4.18
C ASP A 422 22.65 -16.49 4.24
N ASP A 423 21.41 -16.27 4.69
CA ASP A 423 20.35 -17.28 4.79
C ASP A 423 19.44 -17.28 3.54
N PRO A 424 19.67 -18.18 2.56
CA PRO A 424 18.83 -18.25 1.37
C PRO A 424 17.39 -18.70 1.67
N VAL A 425 17.18 -19.48 2.74
CA VAL A 425 15.87 -20.05 3.10
C VAL A 425 14.94 -18.95 3.56
N THR A 426 15.40 -18.10 4.50
CA THR A 426 14.64 -16.91 4.91
C THR A 426 14.46 -15.93 3.76
N LEU A 427 15.48 -15.72 2.90
CA LEU A 427 15.36 -14.79 1.76
C LEU A 427 14.31 -15.22 0.73
N GLU A 428 14.27 -16.49 0.34
CA GLU A 428 13.25 -17.00 -0.59
C GLU A 428 11.86 -17.03 0.05
N TYR A 429 11.77 -17.43 1.33
CA TYR A 429 10.51 -17.45 2.06
C TYR A 429 9.92 -16.04 2.22
N VAL A 430 10.68 -15.05 2.67
CA VAL A 430 10.24 -13.65 2.79
C VAL A 430 9.88 -13.07 1.43
N LYS A 431 10.66 -13.36 0.38
CA LYS A 431 10.33 -12.97 -1.00
C LYS A 431 8.97 -13.54 -1.42
N ALA A 432 8.70 -14.80 -1.10
CA ALA A 432 7.41 -15.42 -1.40
C ALA A 432 6.26 -14.86 -0.55
N MET A 433 6.48 -14.52 0.73
CA MET A 433 5.44 -13.92 1.58
C MET A 433 4.89 -12.62 0.97
N TYR A 434 5.72 -11.61 0.72
CA TYR A 434 5.22 -10.36 0.14
C TYR A 434 4.75 -10.52 -1.31
N SER A 435 5.46 -11.30 -2.14
CA SER A 435 5.10 -11.44 -3.56
C SER A 435 3.77 -12.17 -3.73
N LYS A 436 3.54 -13.25 -2.97
CA LYS A 436 2.28 -14.01 -3.04
C LYS A 436 1.14 -13.29 -2.34
N PHE A 437 1.40 -12.55 -1.25
CA PHE A 437 0.42 -11.65 -0.63
C PHE A 437 -0.13 -10.67 -1.68
N VAL A 438 0.72 -9.83 -2.29
CA VAL A 438 0.31 -8.84 -3.30
C VAL A 438 -0.39 -9.50 -4.49
N SER A 439 0.11 -10.65 -4.99
CA SER A 439 -0.52 -11.32 -6.13
C SER A 439 -1.85 -12.01 -5.82
N THR A 440 -2.23 -12.18 -4.54
CA THR A 440 -3.46 -12.88 -4.14
C THR A 440 -4.50 -12.00 -3.45
N LEU A 441 -4.26 -10.69 -3.32
CA LEU A 441 -5.24 -9.73 -2.79
C LEU A 441 -6.51 -9.60 -3.66
N GLY A 442 -6.45 -9.85 -4.96
CA GLY A 442 -7.61 -9.77 -5.86
C GLY A 442 -8.47 -11.03 -5.90
N GLU A 443 -9.04 -11.35 -7.07
CA GLU A 443 -9.84 -12.56 -7.35
C GLU A 443 -9.00 -13.86 -7.29
N SER A 444 -8.56 -14.24 -6.08
CA SER A 444 -7.72 -15.41 -5.82
C SER A 444 -8.49 -16.53 -5.12
N ASN A 445 -8.38 -17.76 -5.64
CA ASN A 445 -8.87 -18.95 -4.93
C ASN A 445 -7.99 -19.36 -3.73
N TYR A 446 -6.75 -18.83 -3.66
CA TYR A 446 -5.73 -19.19 -2.66
C TYR A 446 -5.77 -18.33 -1.40
N ASN A 447 -6.18 -17.06 -1.51
CA ASN A 447 -6.40 -16.20 -0.36
C ASN A 447 -7.90 -15.88 -0.29
N ARG A 448 -8.57 -16.39 0.75
CA ARG A 448 -10.01 -16.15 0.99
C ARG A 448 -10.24 -15.24 2.19
N GLU A 449 -9.18 -14.93 2.91
CA GLU A 449 -9.18 -14.13 4.14
C GLU A 449 -9.19 -12.63 3.83
N LEU A 450 -8.66 -12.23 2.67
CA LEU A 450 -8.60 -10.82 2.24
C LEU A 450 -8.84 -10.69 0.73
N TYR A 451 -9.89 -9.95 0.37
CA TYR A 451 -10.35 -9.70 -1.00
C TYR A 451 -10.38 -8.19 -1.26
N ARG A 452 -9.25 -7.65 -1.72
CA ARG A 452 -8.98 -6.23 -2.01
C ARG A 452 -8.30 -6.08 -3.37
N THR A 453 -9.08 -6.28 -4.44
CA THR A 453 -8.63 -6.02 -5.83
C THR A 453 -8.16 -4.57 -6.02
N ASP A 454 -8.75 -3.63 -5.28
CA ASP A 454 -8.28 -2.25 -5.18
C ASP A 454 -6.82 -2.19 -4.67
N TRP A 455 -6.53 -2.77 -3.50
CA TRP A 455 -5.17 -2.80 -2.95
C TRP A 455 -4.17 -3.50 -3.86
N MET A 456 -4.60 -4.57 -4.55
CA MET A 456 -3.78 -5.28 -5.52
C MET A 456 -3.26 -4.33 -6.62
N HIS A 457 -4.15 -3.54 -7.24
CA HIS A 457 -3.74 -2.57 -8.27
C HIS A 457 -2.93 -1.41 -7.69
N LEU A 458 -3.31 -0.87 -6.53
CA LEU A 458 -2.59 0.24 -5.90
C LEU A 458 -1.14 -0.14 -5.54
N ILE A 459 -0.91 -1.31 -4.93
CA ILE A 459 0.45 -1.76 -4.56
C ILE A 459 1.30 -2.04 -5.81
N ARG A 460 0.71 -2.54 -6.91
CA ARG A 460 1.44 -2.71 -8.19
C ARG A 460 1.83 -1.37 -8.80
N SER A 461 0.86 -0.46 -8.90
CA SER A 461 1.07 0.89 -9.44
C SER A 461 2.07 1.69 -8.60
N GLN A 462 2.08 1.51 -7.27
CA GLN A 462 3.13 2.10 -6.42
C GLN A 462 4.52 1.53 -6.76
N ALA A 463 4.66 0.24 -7.04
CA ALA A 463 5.94 -0.34 -7.44
C ALA A 463 6.43 0.24 -8.78
N PHE A 464 5.50 0.44 -9.73
CA PHE A 464 5.76 1.08 -11.02
C PHE A 464 6.12 2.58 -10.88
N ALA A 465 5.41 3.34 -10.05
CA ALA A 465 5.74 4.73 -9.73
C ALA A 465 7.09 4.87 -8.99
N ASN A 466 7.45 3.88 -8.15
CA ASN A 466 8.77 3.82 -7.51
C ASN A 466 9.90 3.58 -8.53
N LEU A 467 9.70 2.68 -9.51
CA LEU A 467 10.64 2.47 -10.62
C LEU A 467 10.77 3.73 -11.49
N TRP A 468 9.65 4.38 -11.82
CA TRP A 468 9.66 5.66 -12.55
C TRP A 468 10.44 6.74 -11.78
N THR A 469 10.20 6.87 -10.47
CA THR A 469 10.91 7.86 -9.62
C THR A 469 12.41 7.60 -9.59
N LYS A 470 12.85 6.34 -9.60
CA LYS A 470 14.27 5.97 -9.71
C LYS A 470 14.82 6.26 -11.11
N ALA A 471 14.05 6.05 -12.18
CA ALA A 471 14.44 6.44 -13.53
C ALA A 471 14.59 7.96 -13.67
N PHE A 472 13.67 8.76 -13.11
CA PHE A 472 13.82 10.21 -13.07
C PHE A 472 15.04 10.64 -12.27
N LYS A 473 15.28 10.07 -11.07
CA LYS A 473 16.49 10.41 -10.29
C LYS A 473 17.79 10.07 -11.04
N ALA A 474 17.80 9.01 -11.84
CA ALA A 474 18.93 8.70 -12.72
C ALA A 474 19.16 9.81 -13.77
N TYR A 475 18.10 10.26 -14.43
CA TYR A 475 18.13 11.33 -15.44
C TYR A 475 18.55 12.69 -14.85
N ASP A 476 17.96 13.07 -13.72
CA ASP A 476 18.20 14.33 -13.00
C ASP A 476 19.66 14.45 -12.53
N GLU A 477 20.26 13.34 -12.10
CA GLU A 477 21.68 13.23 -11.72
C GLU A 477 22.61 12.94 -12.93
N GLY A 478 22.12 13.16 -14.16
CA GLY A 478 22.93 13.15 -15.39
C GLY A 478 23.19 11.78 -16.03
N LEU A 479 22.58 10.68 -15.55
CA LEU A 479 22.67 9.37 -16.19
C LEU A 479 21.71 9.29 -17.37
N MET A 480 22.17 8.75 -18.50
CA MET A 480 21.30 8.53 -19.64
C MET A 480 20.48 7.26 -19.44
N VAL A 481 19.21 7.41 -19.03
CA VAL A 481 18.26 6.31 -18.93
C VAL A 481 17.98 5.74 -20.32
N LEU A 482 18.27 4.46 -20.53
CA LEU A 482 18.05 3.75 -21.80
C LEU A 482 16.73 2.96 -21.79
N ARG A 483 16.36 2.36 -20.65
CA ARG A 483 15.23 1.43 -20.57
C ARG A 483 14.64 1.40 -19.17
N ALA A 484 13.32 1.29 -19.07
CA ALA A 484 12.61 1.04 -17.81
C ALA A 484 11.52 0.00 -18.05
N MET A 485 11.56 -1.13 -17.34
CA MET A 485 10.67 -2.27 -17.58
C MET A 485 10.20 -2.95 -16.31
N GLY A 486 8.99 -3.51 -16.39
CA GLY A 486 8.49 -4.43 -15.37
C GLY A 486 8.26 -3.72 -14.06
N THR A 487 8.82 -4.25 -12.98
CA THR A 487 8.62 -3.74 -11.61
C THR A 487 9.93 -3.18 -11.01
N ASP A 488 11.06 -3.59 -11.58
CA ASP A 488 12.38 -3.52 -10.94
C ASP A 488 13.55 -3.35 -11.92
N GLU A 489 13.34 -3.29 -13.24
CA GLU A 489 14.42 -3.27 -14.24
C GLU A 489 14.67 -1.87 -14.83
N LEU A 490 15.88 -1.33 -14.62
CA LEU A 490 16.30 0.01 -15.04
C LEU A 490 17.66 -0.05 -15.74
N HIS A 491 17.77 0.43 -16.98
CA HIS A 491 19.04 0.44 -17.73
C HIS A 491 19.55 1.87 -17.89
N VAL A 492 20.83 2.08 -17.58
CA VAL A 492 21.49 3.40 -17.58
C VAL A 492 22.87 3.35 -18.22
N ILE A 493 23.29 4.48 -18.79
CA ILE A 493 24.65 4.77 -19.25
C ILE A 493 25.19 5.92 -18.40
N GLY A 494 26.39 5.76 -17.84
CA GLY A 494 27.01 6.71 -16.90
C GLY A 494 27.40 6.05 -15.56
N ASP A 495 28.02 6.81 -14.66
CA ASP A 495 28.40 6.31 -13.33
C ASP A 495 27.20 6.25 -12.38
N TRP A 496 26.45 5.15 -12.46
CA TRP A 496 25.28 4.93 -11.63
C TRP A 496 25.60 4.79 -10.14
N ARG A 497 26.85 4.48 -9.76
CA ARG A 497 27.24 4.30 -8.35
C ARG A 497 27.34 5.62 -7.59
N ALA A 498 27.52 6.74 -8.29
CA ALA A 498 27.35 8.07 -7.72
C ALA A 498 25.88 8.35 -7.32
N VAL A 499 24.92 7.70 -7.97
CA VAL A 499 23.48 8.02 -7.86
C VAL A 499 22.72 7.02 -6.98
N PHE A 500 23.14 5.76 -6.96
CA PHE A 500 22.52 4.67 -6.18
C PHE A 500 23.56 3.82 -5.44
N PRO A 501 23.36 3.50 -4.15
CA PRO A 501 24.20 2.55 -3.44
C PRO A 501 24.03 1.13 -4.02
N GLU A 502 25.17 0.44 -4.19
CA GLU A 502 25.23 -0.94 -4.67
C GLU A 502 25.05 -1.94 -3.52
N GLY A 503 24.14 -2.90 -3.68
CA GLY A 503 23.95 -3.97 -2.71
C GLY A 503 22.64 -4.75 -2.84
N ARG A 504 22.16 -5.30 -1.71
CA ARG A 504 20.97 -6.19 -1.62
C ARG A 504 19.87 -5.60 -0.74
N GLY A 505 20.13 -4.55 0.05
CA GLY A 505 19.17 -3.82 0.87
C GLY A 505 18.05 -3.16 0.06
N VAL A 506 16.94 -2.81 0.71
CA VAL A 506 15.68 -2.39 0.04
C VAL A 506 15.79 -0.99 -0.62
N THR A 507 16.76 -0.18 -0.20
CA THR A 507 17.10 1.13 -0.80
C THR A 507 18.13 1.03 -1.94
N GLU A 508 18.88 -0.08 -1.97
CA GLU A 508 20.04 -0.36 -2.83
C GLU A 508 19.63 -0.99 -4.16
N VAL A 509 20.52 -0.93 -5.15
CA VAL A 509 20.37 -1.63 -6.44
C VAL A 509 21.52 -2.60 -6.64
N LYS A 510 21.33 -3.62 -7.48
CA LYS A 510 22.40 -4.54 -7.91
C LYS A 510 22.52 -4.52 -9.44
N VAL A 511 23.71 -4.82 -9.94
CA VAL A 511 23.93 -5.11 -11.36
C VAL A 511 23.20 -6.40 -11.73
N LYS A 512 22.48 -6.35 -12.85
CA LYS A 512 21.79 -7.48 -13.49
C LYS A 512 22.58 -8.02 -14.68
N ASP A 513 23.09 -7.10 -15.50
CA ASP A 513 23.87 -7.35 -16.72
C ASP A 513 24.64 -6.08 -17.10
N VAL A 514 25.70 -6.22 -17.91
CA VAL A 514 26.45 -5.10 -18.50
C VAL A 514 26.73 -5.42 -19.96
N TYR A 515 26.25 -4.57 -20.88
CA TYR A 515 26.35 -4.80 -22.31
C TYR A 515 26.62 -3.52 -23.10
N THR A 516 27.13 -3.65 -24.32
CA THR A 516 27.42 -2.52 -25.21
C THR A 516 26.26 -2.26 -26.18
N VAL A 517 25.96 -0.98 -26.45
CA VAL A 517 25.08 -0.53 -27.54
C VAL A 517 25.77 0.53 -28.39
N GLY A 518 25.48 0.56 -29.69
CA GLY A 518 25.99 1.55 -30.64
C GLY A 518 26.87 0.94 -31.74
N THR A 519 27.42 1.80 -32.59
CA THR A 519 28.32 1.44 -33.69
C THR A 519 29.72 1.98 -33.41
N ASP A 520 30.76 1.21 -33.76
CA ASP A 520 32.14 1.66 -33.62
C ASP A 520 32.39 2.88 -34.54
N PRO A 521 33.13 3.92 -34.08
CA PRO A 521 33.37 5.15 -34.87
C PRO A 521 34.16 4.98 -36.18
N GLN A 522 34.50 3.75 -36.58
CA GLN A 522 35.22 3.44 -37.81
C GLN A 522 34.61 2.25 -38.55
N THR A 523 33.58 2.53 -39.34
CA THR A 523 33.46 1.93 -40.66
C THR A 523 33.10 3.06 -41.63
N PRO A 524 34.05 3.54 -42.46
CA PRO A 524 33.72 4.53 -43.47
C PRO A 524 32.66 3.92 -44.41
N GLN A 525 31.62 4.68 -44.73
CA GLN A 525 30.73 4.31 -45.83
C GLN A 525 31.60 4.16 -47.09
N ASN A 526 31.63 2.96 -47.68
CA ASN A 526 32.35 2.73 -48.93
C ASN A 526 31.77 3.62 -50.02
N ALA A 527 32.49 4.68 -50.37
CA ALA A 527 32.26 5.41 -51.60
C ALA A 527 32.37 4.41 -52.79
N PRO A 528 31.43 4.42 -53.75
CA PRO A 528 31.34 3.38 -54.78
C PRO A 528 32.37 3.61 -55.90
N ASP A 529 33.63 3.32 -55.62
CA ASP A 529 34.74 3.55 -56.54
C ASP A 529 35.09 2.29 -57.37
N GLY A 530 35.24 2.43 -58.69
CA GLY A 530 36.28 1.66 -59.39
C GLY A 530 35.96 0.75 -60.59
N SER A 531 34.72 0.34 -60.88
CA SER A 531 34.40 -0.42 -62.14
C SER A 531 35.15 -1.78 -62.30
N PRO A 532 35.11 -2.51 -63.46
CA PRO A 532 34.37 -2.29 -64.72
C PRO A 532 33.43 -3.44 -65.15
N TRP A 533 32.71 -3.19 -66.25
CA TRP A 533 32.19 -4.09 -67.31
C TRP A 533 30.71 -3.88 -67.69
N SER A 534 30.49 -3.83 -69.00
CA SER A 534 29.22 -4.02 -69.72
C SER A 534 28.09 -3.00 -69.53
N ARG A 535 27.99 -2.10 -70.51
CA ARG A 535 26.86 -1.17 -70.71
C ARG A 535 25.61 -1.91 -71.17
N SER A 536 24.44 -1.60 -70.61
CA SER A 536 23.14 -1.85 -71.25
C SER A 536 22.69 -0.58 -72.00
N PRO A 537 22.25 -0.66 -73.27
CA PRO A 537 21.82 0.51 -74.04
C PRO A 537 20.40 0.98 -73.67
N ALA A 538 20.11 2.24 -73.99
CA ALA A 538 18.78 2.85 -73.83
C ALA A 538 17.73 2.21 -74.77
N PRO A 539 16.43 2.23 -74.40
CA PRO A 539 15.38 1.59 -75.18
C PRO A 539 15.08 2.31 -76.51
N ALA A 540 14.82 1.54 -77.56
CA ALA A 540 14.36 1.98 -78.87
C ALA A 540 12.83 1.77 -79.03
N PRO A 541 12.14 2.49 -79.94
CA PRO A 541 10.68 2.67 -79.88
C PRO A 541 9.84 1.51 -80.47
N ILE A 542 8.56 1.52 -80.12
CA ILE A 542 7.54 0.50 -80.45
C ILE A 542 7.00 0.68 -81.88
N PRO A 543 7.00 -0.37 -82.73
CA PRO A 543 6.20 -0.44 -83.96
C PRO A 543 4.84 -1.15 -83.75
N PRO A 544 3.84 -0.97 -84.63
CA PRO A 544 2.44 -1.32 -84.38
C PRO A 544 2.04 -2.78 -84.71
N ALA A 545 0.81 -3.14 -84.36
CA ALA A 545 0.25 -4.48 -84.43
C ALA A 545 0.07 -5.05 -85.86
N GLY A 546 0.26 -6.37 -86.00
CA GLY A 546 -0.04 -7.17 -87.19
C GLY A 546 -0.56 -8.56 -86.79
N ALA A 547 -1.40 -9.17 -87.64
CA ALA A 547 -2.16 -10.38 -87.29
C ALA A 547 -1.39 -11.71 -87.48
N ALA A 548 -1.90 -12.77 -86.86
CA ALA A 548 -1.29 -14.10 -86.78
C ALA A 548 -1.43 -14.97 -88.05
N PRO A 549 -0.64 -16.06 -88.13
CA PRO A 549 -1.10 -17.31 -88.74
C PRO A 549 -1.08 -18.52 -87.77
N ARG A 550 -1.94 -19.51 -88.03
CA ARG A 550 -1.96 -20.85 -87.39
C ARG A 550 -0.83 -21.75 -87.94
N PRO A 551 -0.43 -22.82 -87.23
CA PRO A 551 -0.90 -24.18 -87.58
C PRO A 551 -1.10 -25.10 -86.35
N PRO A 552 -1.28 -26.43 -86.48
CA PRO A 552 -2.43 -27.14 -87.07
C PRO A 552 -3.16 -28.06 -86.03
N GLY A 553 -4.20 -28.79 -86.46
CA GLY A 553 -4.84 -29.87 -85.65
C GLY A 553 -4.07 -31.20 -85.69
N ALA A 554 -4.51 -32.31 -85.08
CA ALA A 554 -5.76 -32.62 -84.35
C ALA A 554 -5.54 -33.81 -83.38
N ARG A 555 -6.43 -34.12 -82.41
CA ARG A 555 -7.59 -35.03 -82.58
C ARG A 555 -8.49 -35.07 -81.33
N THR A 556 -9.72 -35.58 -81.48
CA THR A 556 -10.82 -35.55 -80.49
C THR A 556 -11.21 -36.93 -79.96
N VAL A 557 -11.42 -37.08 -78.63
CA VAL A 557 -12.15 -38.18 -77.95
C VAL A 557 -12.77 -37.61 -76.64
N ILE A 558 -13.96 -36.97 -76.64
CA ILE A 558 -15.27 -37.48 -76.14
C ILE A 558 -15.19 -38.77 -75.26
N HIS A 559 -15.79 -38.89 -74.07
CA HIS A 559 -17.15 -38.50 -73.67
C HIS A 559 -17.34 -38.42 -72.13
N ARG A 560 -18.37 -37.66 -71.68
CA ARG A 560 -19.43 -37.91 -70.65
C ARG A 560 -19.16 -38.86 -69.45
N LEU A 561 -19.85 -38.68 -68.31
CA LEU A 561 -21.04 -37.86 -68.02
C LEU A 561 -20.72 -36.63 -67.15
#